data_AF-A0A965PCG2-F1
#
_entry.id   AF-A0A965PCG2-F1
#
_cell.length_a   1.000
_cell.length_b   1.000
_cell.length_c   1.000
_cell.angle_alpha   90.00
_cell.angle_beta   90.00
_cell.angle_gamma   90.00
#
_symmetry.space_group_name_H-M   'P 1'
#
loop_
_entity.id
_entity.type
_entity.pdbx_description
1 polymer ?
#
loop_
_entity_poly.entity_id
_entity_poly.type
_entity_poly.pdbx_seq_one_letter_code
_entity_poly.pdbx_strand_id
1 'polypeptide(L)'
;MKRAEKAAGIAARVHKALTQAEAGQDQSIARLGRLAETLTRSRRDAGLSPTVGQPVFDALSRAMTAQIESQRAMVELHEALAEVQERTAFRGLRLGGLDKDNISGPRALRLFPRLSLVEEVA
;
A
#
# COMPACT_ATOMS: atom_id res chain seq x y z
N MET A 1 3.85 -4.90 -37.38
CA MET A 1 2.89 -5.16 -36.29
C MET A 1 3.43 -6.00 -35.13
N LYS A 2 4.12 -7.14 -35.32
CA LYS A 2 4.51 -8.06 -34.23
C LYS A 2 5.33 -7.50 -33.03
N ARG A 3 6.10 -6.42 -33.20
CA ARG A 3 6.97 -5.88 -32.13
C ARG A 3 6.22 -5.01 -31.11
N ALA A 4 5.28 -4.18 -31.56
CA ALA A 4 4.49 -3.31 -30.68
C ALA A 4 3.51 -4.13 -29.82
N GLU A 5 2.85 -5.13 -30.41
CA GLU A 5 1.98 -6.06 -29.68
C GLU A 5 2.75 -6.87 -28.62
N LYS A 6 3.95 -7.34 -28.96
CA LYS A 6 4.83 -8.03 -28.00
C LYS A 6 5.25 -7.10 -26.86
N ALA A 7 5.59 -5.84 -27.16
CA ALA A 7 5.93 -4.84 -26.16
C ALA A 7 4.75 -4.55 -25.22
N ALA A 8 3.55 -4.34 -25.76
CA ALA A 8 2.33 -4.17 -24.98
C ALA A 8 2.03 -5.38 -24.08
N GLY A 9 2.22 -6.60 -24.60
CA GLY A 9 2.04 -7.83 -23.82
C GLY A 9 3.04 -7.98 -22.68
N ILE A 10 4.30 -7.55 -22.84
CA ILE A 10 5.30 -7.53 -21.76
C ILE A 10 4.89 -6.51 -20.70
N ALA A 11 4.58 -5.28 -21.12
CA ALA A 11 4.22 -4.19 -20.24
C ALA A 11 2.98 -4.50 -19.40
N ALA A 12 1.94 -5.10 -20.00
CA ALA A 12 0.74 -5.52 -19.29
C ALA A 12 1.01 -6.58 -18.22
N ARG A 13 1.94 -7.52 -18.48
CA ARG A 13 2.34 -8.53 -17.47
C ARG A 13 3.09 -7.91 -16.30
N VAL A 14 4.02 -6.99 -16.58
CA VAL A 14 4.76 -6.27 -15.53
C VAL A 14 3.79 -5.45 -14.67
N HIS A 15 2.90 -4.69 -15.30
CA HIS A 15 1.90 -3.90 -14.58
C HIS A 15 0.98 -4.76 -13.71
N LYS A 16 0.48 -5.89 -14.24
CA LYS A 16 -0.34 -6.84 -13.46
C LYS A 16 0.42 -7.37 -12.24
N ALA A 17 1.68 -7.77 -12.41
CA ALA A 17 2.50 -8.27 -11.31
C ALA A 17 2.74 -7.19 -10.24
N LEU A 18 2.96 -5.95 -10.67
CA LEU A 18 3.14 -4.79 -9.80
C LEU A 18 1.90 -4.52 -8.94
N THR A 19 0.72 -4.43 -9.55
CA THR A 19 -0.55 -4.25 -8.83
C THR A 19 -0.84 -5.38 -7.84
N GLN A 20 -0.52 -6.63 -8.21
CA GLN A 20 -0.67 -7.77 -7.32
C GLN A 20 0.28 -7.67 -6.11
N ALA A 21 1.52 -7.24 -6.30
CA ALA A 21 2.47 -7.03 -5.22
C ALA A 21 1.99 -5.92 -4.25
N GLU A 22 1.51 -4.80 -4.78
CA GLU A 22 0.95 -3.70 -3.97
C GLU A 22 -0.26 -4.15 -3.14
N ALA A 23 -1.21 -4.85 -3.78
CA ALA A 23 -2.37 -5.39 -3.06
C ALA A 23 -1.96 -6.37 -1.95
N GLY A 24 -0.90 -7.17 -2.19
CA GLY A 24 -0.33 -8.05 -1.19
C GLY A 24 0.26 -7.29 0.01
N GLN A 25 0.94 -6.16 -0.25
CA GLN A 25 1.50 -5.33 0.81
C GLN A 25 0.42 -4.68 1.68
N ASP A 26 -0.63 -4.14 1.08
CA ASP A 26 -1.76 -3.54 1.81
C ASP A 26 -2.45 -4.59 2.70
N GLN A 27 -2.63 -5.80 2.17
CA GLN A 27 -3.17 -6.91 2.95
C GLN A 27 -2.25 -7.32 4.11
N SER A 28 -0.93 -7.29 3.92
CA SER A 28 0.05 -7.59 4.96
C SER A 28 -0.05 -6.60 6.12
N ILE A 29 -0.10 -5.30 5.84
CA ILE A 29 -0.28 -4.25 6.87
C ILE A 29 -1.58 -4.44 7.63
N ALA A 30 -2.69 -4.68 6.91
CA ALA A 30 -3.98 -4.93 7.55
C ALA A 30 -3.96 -6.15 8.48
N ARG A 31 -3.23 -7.21 8.12
CA ARG A 31 -3.04 -8.40 8.95
C ARG A 31 -2.18 -8.12 10.18
N LEU A 32 -1.09 -7.36 10.04
CA LEU A 32 -0.24 -6.94 11.16
C LEU A 32 -1.01 -6.04 12.14
N GLY A 33 -1.86 -5.14 11.64
CA GLY A 33 -2.75 -4.33 12.48
C GLY A 33 -3.72 -5.17 13.30
N ARG A 34 -4.39 -6.14 12.68
CA ARG A 34 -5.26 -7.09 13.39
C ARG A 34 -4.51 -7.93 14.42
N LEU A 35 -3.27 -8.32 14.13
CA LEU A 35 -2.42 -9.03 15.09
C LEU A 35 -2.08 -8.14 16.30
N ALA A 36 -1.76 -6.87 16.08
CA ALA A 36 -1.53 -5.90 17.16
C ALA A 36 -2.74 -5.77 18.10
N GLU A 37 -3.92 -5.66 17.51
CA GLU A 37 -5.20 -5.57 18.22
C GLU A 37 -5.47 -6.85 19.04
N THR A 38 -5.26 -8.01 18.42
CA THR A 38 -5.44 -9.33 19.06
C THR A 38 -4.48 -9.50 20.24
N LEU A 39 -3.19 -9.25 20.05
CA LEU A 39 -2.19 -9.35 21.13
C LEU A 39 -2.51 -8.43 22.30
N THR A 40 -2.93 -7.20 22.02
CA THR A 40 -3.28 -6.22 23.06
C THR A 40 -4.49 -6.68 23.86
N ARG A 41 -5.53 -7.19 23.20
CA ARG A 41 -6.72 -7.73 23.86
C ARG A 41 -6.40 -8.99 24.66
N SER A 42 -5.72 -9.97 24.07
CA SER A 42 -5.34 -11.21 24.75
C SER A 42 -4.51 -10.94 26.01
N ARG A 43 -3.59 -9.96 25.99
CA ARG A 43 -2.83 -9.57 27.19
C ARG A 43 -3.73 -9.05 28.31
N ARG A 44 -4.70 -8.19 27.96
CA ARG A 44 -5.69 -7.65 28.90
C ARG A 44 -6.58 -8.76 29.46
N ASP A 45 -7.13 -9.61 28.60
CA ASP A 45 -8.07 -10.66 28.98
C ASP A 45 -7.42 -11.71 29.89
N ALA A 46 -6.12 -11.96 29.70
CA ALA A 46 -5.32 -12.82 30.56
C ALA A 46 -4.84 -12.16 31.87
N GLY A 47 -5.18 -10.88 32.11
CA GLY A 47 -4.75 -10.15 33.31
C GLY A 47 -3.22 -9.96 33.42
N LEU A 48 -2.50 -10.03 32.30
CA LEU A 48 -1.05 -9.98 32.29
C LEU A 48 -0.55 -8.54 32.45
N SER A 49 0.56 -8.38 33.19
CA SER A 49 1.30 -7.12 33.25
C SER A 49 1.68 -6.65 31.83
N PRO A 50 1.68 -5.33 31.56
CA PRO A 50 2.13 -4.78 30.27
C PRO A 50 3.54 -5.24 29.85
N THR A 51 4.41 -5.52 30.81
CA THR A 51 5.79 -5.98 30.56
C THR A 51 5.87 -7.44 30.10
N VAL A 52 4.85 -8.25 30.38
CA VAL A 52 4.81 -9.66 29.96
C VAL A 52 4.56 -9.74 28.46
N GLY A 53 5.45 -10.44 27.75
CA GLY A 53 5.35 -10.59 26.30
C GLY A 53 5.83 -9.36 25.50
N GLN A 54 6.44 -8.37 26.14
CA GLN A 54 6.98 -7.18 25.46
C GLN A 54 7.84 -7.50 24.21
N PRO A 55 8.73 -8.52 24.21
CA PRO A 55 9.49 -8.86 23.01
C PRO A 55 8.63 -9.20 21.77
N VAL A 56 7.40 -9.67 21.97
CA VAL A 56 6.44 -9.94 20.88
C VAL A 56 5.94 -8.63 20.27
N PHE A 57 5.62 -7.64 21.10
CA PHE A 57 5.24 -6.30 20.64
C PHE A 57 6.40 -5.59 19.93
N ASP A 58 7.62 -5.75 20.43
CA ASP A 58 8.82 -5.19 19.79
C ASP A 58 9.06 -5.84 18.42
N ALA A 59 8.88 -7.16 18.31
CA ALA A 59 8.98 -7.87 17.04
C ALA A 59 7.89 -7.44 16.05
N LEU A 60 6.65 -7.27 16.52
CA LEU A 60 5.55 -6.77 15.70
C LEU A 60 5.80 -5.34 15.22
N SER A 61 6.32 -4.47 16.09
CA SER A 61 6.71 -3.10 15.72
C SER A 61 7.76 -3.10 14.61
N ARG A 62 8.81 -3.91 14.74
CA ARG A 62 9.83 -4.07 13.69
C ARG A 62 9.24 -4.60 12.38
N ALA A 63 8.32 -5.56 12.43
CA ALA A 63 7.64 -6.09 11.26
C ALA A 63 6.79 -5.02 10.56
N MET A 64 6.07 -4.19 11.33
CA MET A 64 5.29 -3.08 10.78
C MET A 64 6.18 -2.03 10.11
N THR A 65 7.29 -1.64 10.77
CA THR A 65 8.26 -0.70 10.19
C THR A 65 8.84 -1.24 8.90
N ALA A 66 9.28 -2.49 8.86
CA ALA A 66 9.81 -3.11 7.64
C ALA A 66 8.78 -3.09 6.48
N GLN A 67 7.51 -3.26 6.80
CA GLN A 67 6.44 -3.20 5.81
C GLN A 67 6.20 -1.78 5.27
N ILE A 68 6.33 -0.76 6.13
CA ILE A 68 6.26 0.66 5.70
C ILE A 68 7.45 1.02 4.82
N GLU A 69 8.68 0.59 5.18
CA GLU A 69 9.85 0.79 4.31
C GLU A 69 9.67 0.06 2.97
N SER A 70 9.07 -1.14 2.98
CA SER A 70 8.73 -1.86 1.75
C SER A 70 7.75 -1.10 0.85
N GLN A 71 6.80 -0.34 1.42
CA GLN A 71 5.93 0.54 0.63
C GLN A 71 6.69 1.70 -0.01
N ARG A 72 7.66 2.31 0.69
CA ARG A 72 8.52 3.36 0.13
C ARG A 72 9.35 2.83 -1.04
N ALA A 73 9.98 1.67 -0.87
CA ALA A 73 10.72 1.02 -1.94
C ALA A 73 9.85 0.70 -3.17
N MET A 74 8.55 0.43 -2.98
CA MET A 74 7.64 0.27 -4.11
C MET A 74 7.35 1.59 -4.84
N VAL A 75 7.35 2.73 -4.15
CA VAL A 75 7.24 4.04 -4.83
C VAL A 75 8.46 4.27 -5.72
N GLU A 76 9.66 4.06 -5.19
CA GLU A 76 10.91 4.13 -5.96
C GLU A 76 10.93 3.15 -7.14
N LEU A 77 10.39 1.93 -6.95
CA LEU A 77 10.23 0.95 -8.04
C LEU A 77 9.34 1.50 -9.17
N HIS A 78 8.26 2.21 -8.86
CA HIS A 78 7.39 2.80 -9.87
C HIS A 78 8.12 3.88 -10.68
N GLU A 79 8.85 4.77 -10.01
CA GLU A 79 9.68 5.79 -10.67
C GLU A 79 10.73 5.15 -11.61
N ALA A 80 11.42 4.12 -11.13
CA ALA A 80 12.39 3.38 -11.95
C ALA A 80 11.72 2.69 -13.16
N LEU A 81 10.51 2.14 -12.99
CA LEU A 81 9.75 1.56 -14.09
C LEU A 81 9.28 2.61 -15.10
N ALA A 82 8.91 3.81 -14.65
CA ALA A 82 8.57 4.93 -15.52
C ALA A 82 9.79 5.38 -16.35
N GLU A 83 10.99 5.46 -15.74
CA GLU A 83 12.23 5.74 -16.46
C GLU A 83 12.55 4.68 -17.52
N VAL A 84 12.39 3.39 -17.18
CA VAL A 84 12.56 2.28 -18.14
C VAL A 84 11.54 2.39 -19.27
N GLN A 85 10.28 2.72 -18.98
CA GLN A 85 9.27 2.92 -20.00
C GLN A 85 9.66 4.02 -20.99
N GLU A 86 10.08 5.17 -20.45
CA GLU A 86 10.54 6.34 -21.21
C GLU A 86 11.78 6.05 -22.07
N ARG A 87 12.65 5.12 -21.68
CA ARG A 87 13.91 4.84 -22.40
C ARG A 87 13.86 3.67 -23.38
N THR A 88 12.71 3.01 -23.50
CA THR A 88 12.59 1.77 -24.27
C THR A 88 11.46 1.83 -25.29
N ALA A 89 11.20 0.71 -25.96
CA ALA A 89 10.08 0.53 -26.87
C ALA A 89 8.70 0.70 -26.21
N PHE A 90 8.63 0.93 -24.89
CA PHE A 90 7.41 1.15 -24.14
C PHE A 90 6.99 2.64 -24.04
N ARG A 91 7.81 3.60 -24.51
CA ARG A 91 7.59 5.06 -24.41
C ARG A 91 6.21 5.54 -24.91
N GLY A 92 5.60 4.82 -25.87
CA GLY A 92 4.27 5.15 -26.41
C GLY A 92 3.09 4.42 -25.76
N LEU A 93 3.34 3.50 -24.81
CA LEU A 93 2.28 2.76 -24.14
C LEU A 93 1.74 3.58 -22.98
N ARG A 94 0.41 3.61 -22.81
CA ARG A 94 -0.22 4.14 -21.59
C ARG A 94 -0.34 3.00 -20.57
N LEU A 95 0.54 3.01 -19.57
CA LEU A 95 0.50 2.10 -18.43
C LEU A 95 0.12 2.95 -17.20
N GLY A 96 -1.08 2.71 -16.65
CA GLY A 96 -1.55 3.46 -15.50
C GLY A 96 -0.69 3.19 -14.25
N GLY A 97 -0.50 4.21 -13.42
CA GLY A 97 0.07 4.06 -12.08
C GLY A 97 1.58 3.93 -11.97
N LEU A 98 2.35 4.02 -13.07
CA LEU A 98 3.84 4.01 -13.03
C LEU A 98 4.43 5.35 -12.58
N ASP A 99 3.73 6.45 -12.84
CA ASP A 99 4.06 7.75 -12.29
C ASP A 99 3.20 7.95 -11.03
N LYS A 100 3.84 7.87 -9.86
CA LYS A 100 3.17 8.11 -8.57
C LYS A 100 3.17 9.59 -8.18
N ASP A 101 3.93 10.44 -8.87
CA ASP A 101 4.02 11.89 -8.60
C ASP A 101 2.80 12.65 -9.10
N ASN A 102 1.98 12.03 -9.95
CA ASN A 102 0.77 12.64 -10.50
C ASN A 102 -0.55 12.12 -9.90
N ILE A 103 -0.49 11.40 -8.77
CA ILE A 103 -1.67 11.19 -7.90
C ILE A 103 -1.63 12.24 -6.78
N SER A 104 -1.41 13.50 -7.14
CA SER A 104 -1.58 14.64 -6.24
C SER A 104 -3.04 15.06 -6.25
N GLY A 105 -3.86 14.20 -5.67
CA GLY A 105 -5.23 14.47 -5.34
C GLY A 105 -5.61 13.50 -4.23
N PRO A 106 -6.32 13.93 -3.18
CA PRO A 106 -6.91 12.97 -2.27
C PRO A 106 -7.70 11.99 -3.15
N ARG A 107 -7.35 10.69 -3.13
CA ARG A 107 -8.36 9.66 -3.45
C ARG A 107 -9.57 10.12 -2.68
N ALA A 108 -10.66 10.46 -3.37
CA ALA A 108 -11.86 11.01 -2.75
C ALA A 108 -12.39 9.96 -1.78
N LEU A 109 -11.79 9.95 -0.60
CA LEU A 109 -12.12 9.19 0.55
C LEU A 109 -13.38 9.89 1.02
N ARG A 110 -14.53 9.39 0.55
CA ARG A 110 -15.76 9.43 1.34
C ARG A 110 -15.50 8.61 2.61
N LEU A 111 -14.57 9.05 3.46
CA LEU A 111 -14.22 8.44 4.73
C LEU A 111 -15.17 8.87 5.83
N PHE A 112 -16.13 9.75 5.54
CA PHE A 112 -17.23 10.07 6.45
C PHE A 112 -18.52 10.22 5.65
N PRO A 113 -19.56 9.38 5.88
CA PRO A 113 -20.91 9.75 5.47
C PRO A 113 -21.33 10.96 6.31
N ARG A 114 -21.28 12.14 5.69
CA ARG A 114 -22.10 13.33 5.95
C ARG A 114 -22.58 13.44 7.42
N LEU A 115 -21.75 14.01 8.29
CA LEU A 115 -22.30 14.74 9.44
C LEU A 115 -22.93 16.01 8.85
N SER A 116 -24.24 15.96 8.63
CA SER A 116 -25.06 17.16 8.56
C SER A 116 -24.77 17.97 9.81
N LEU A 117 -24.15 19.14 9.64
CA LEU A 117 -24.22 20.18 10.65
C LEU A 117 -25.70 20.43 10.91
N VAL A 118 -26.14 19.97 12.07
CA VAL A 118 -27.36 20.44 12.71
C VAL A 118 -27.02 21.88 13.10
N GLU A 119 -27.49 22.85 12.32
CA GLU A 119 -27.67 24.20 12.83
C GLU A 119 -28.97 24.19 13.63
N GLU A 120 -28.85 24.05 14.94
CA GLU A 120 -29.89 24.45 15.88
C GLU A 120 -29.77 25.96 16.13
N VAL A 121 -30.81 26.67 15.70
CA VAL A 121 -31.52 27.75 16.40
C VAL A 121 -30.71 28.93 16.95
N ALA A 122 -30.94 30.09 16.34
CA ALA A 122 -31.42 31.30 17.04
C ALA A 122 -32.53 31.96 16.20
#